data_AF-A0A433BN27-F1
#
_entry.id   AF-A0A433BN27-F1
#
_cell.length_a   1.000
_cell.length_b   1.000
_cell.length_c   1.000
_cell.angle_alpha   90.00
_cell.angle_beta   90.00
_cell.angle_gamma   90.00
#
_symmetry.space_group_name_H-M   'P 1'
#
loop_
_entity.id
_entity.type
_entity.pdbx_description
1 polymer ?
#
loop_
_entity_poly.entity_id
_entity_poly.type
_entity_poly.pdbx_seq_one_letter_code
_entity_poly.pdbx_strand_id
1 'polypeptide(L)'
;MKFQSEITVYGMKASKGVLDNGMAYDFTKVYTLVDMDQRKGDAAGQAAAEYRFNDSAEFQKYKHLPFPFKATAEFEIVTSGSLQSTIMTGLKPVSHAKQ
;
A
#
# COMPACT_ATOMS: atom_id res chain seq x y z
N MET A 1 11.37 -2.52 -10.85
CA MET A 1 12.35 -2.53 -9.72
C MET A 1 11.58 -2.79 -8.44
N LYS A 2 12.00 -3.76 -7.61
CA LYS A 2 11.30 -4.12 -6.37
C LYS A 2 12.03 -3.57 -5.15
N PHE A 3 11.31 -2.98 -4.20
CA PHE A 3 11.85 -2.51 -2.93
C PHE A 3 10.85 -2.79 -1.81
N GLN A 4 11.35 -2.93 -0.58
CA GLN A 4 10.51 -3.13 0.59
C GLN A 4 10.57 -1.90 1.48
N SER A 5 9.45 -1.54 2.11
CA SER A 5 9.39 -0.43 3.05
C SER A 5 8.43 -0.76 4.19
N GLU A 6 8.79 -0.34 5.40
CA GLU A 6 7.88 -0.41 6.54
C GLU A 6 6.93 0.78 6.48
N ILE A 7 5.63 0.50 6.47
CA ILE A 7 4.59 1.50 6.37
C ILE A 7 3.50 1.22 7.40
N THR A 8 2.79 2.26 7.82
CA THR A 8 1.61 2.11 8.68
C THR A 8 0.37 2.12 7.79
N VAL A 9 -0.34 1.00 7.71
CA VAL A 9 -1.60 0.95 6.99
C VAL A 9 -2.73 1.44 7.88
N TYR A 10 -3.41 2.51 7.47
CA TYR A 10 -4.54 3.07 8.21
C TYR A 10 -5.89 2.82 7.54
N GLY A 11 -5.88 2.39 6.27
CA GLY A 11 -7.11 2.04 5.57
C GLY A 11 -6.84 1.19 4.34
N MET A 12 -7.84 0.42 3.93
CA MET A 12 -7.81 -0.33 2.67
C MET A 12 -9.20 -0.33 2.04
N LYS A 13 -9.24 -0.30 0.71
CA LYS A 13 -10.47 -0.39 -0.07
C LYS A 13 -10.29 -1.32 -1.26
N ALA A 14 -10.97 -2.46 -1.24
CA ALA A 14 -11.06 -3.33 -2.40
C ALA A 14 -11.92 -2.68 -3.49
N SER A 15 -11.45 -2.73 -4.74
CA SER A 15 -12.12 -2.20 -5.92
C SER A 15 -12.08 -3.26 -7.01
N LYS A 16 -13.23 -3.89 -7.23
CA LYS A 16 -13.41 -4.91 -8.26
C LYS A 16 -14.61 -4.55 -9.12
N GLY A 17 -14.47 -4.64 -10.43
CA GLY A 17 -15.54 -4.34 -11.36
C GLY A 17 -15.10 -4.52 -12.80
N VAL A 18 -15.98 -4.12 -13.72
CA VAL A 18 -15.73 -4.09 -15.16
C VAL A 18 -15.99 -2.66 -15.60
N LEU A 19 -15.01 -2.04 -16.25
CA LEU A 19 -15.18 -0.74 -16.89
C LEU A 19 -16.14 -0.88 -18.08
N ASP A 20 -16.81 0.21 -18.47
CA ASP A 20 -17.78 0.21 -19.59
C ASP A 20 -17.18 -0.24 -20.93
N ASN A 21 -15.85 -0.19 -21.06
CA ASN A 21 -15.10 -0.69 -22.22
C ASN A 21 -14.81 -2.20 -22.18
N GLY A 22 -15.38 -2.95 -21.22
CA GLY A 22 -15.20 -4.38 -21.03
C GLY A 22 -13.92 -4.78 -20.28
N MET A 23 -13.09 -3.83 -19.84
CA MET A 23 -11.88 -4.15 -19.06
C MET A 23 -12.23 -4.43 -17.61
N ALA A 24 -12.04 -5.68 -17.18
CA ALA A 24 -12.12 -6.04 -15.77
C ALA A 24 -10.97 -5.40 -14.99
N TYR A 25 -11.28 -4.75 -13.87
CA TYR A 25 -10.31 -4.28 -12.91
C TYR A 25 -10.48 -5.02 -11.58
N ASP A 26 -9.36 -5.46 -11.03
CA ASP A 26 -9.30 -6.11 -9.73
C ASP A 26 -8.08 -5.52 -9.01
N PHE A 27 -8.31 -4.65 -8.02
CA PHE A 27 -7.26 -4.08 -7.22
C PHE A 27 -7.74 -3.66 -5.83
N THR A 28 -6.84 -3.66 -4.85
CA THR A 28 -7.07 -3.05 -3.53
C THR A 28 -6.30 -1.74 -3.45
N LYS A 29 -6.96 -0.63 -3.11
CA LYS A 29 -6.26 0.59 -2.67
C LYS A 29 -5.86 0.45 -1.22
N VAL A 30 -4.60 0.69 -0.93
CA VAL A 30 -4.04 0.66 0.42
C VAL A 30 -3.64 2.09 0.77
N TYR A 31 -4.21 2.61 1.86
CA TYR A 31 -3.95 3.92 2.41
C TYR A 31 -2.94 3.78 3.54
N THR A 32 -1.79 4.42 3.38
CA THR A 32 -0.64 4.25 4.26
C THR A 32 -0.08 5.57 4.74
N LEU A 33 0.53 5.53 5.92
CA LEU A 33 1.31 6.61 6.49
C LEU A 33 2.78 6.19 6.40
N VAL A 34 3.58 7.05 5.77
CA VAL A 34 5.02 6.89 5.62
C VAL A 34 5.68 8.00 6.42
N ASP A 35 6.61 7.65 7.30
CA ASP A 35 7.34 8.65 8.08
C ASP A 35 8.16 9.55 7.16
N MET A 36 8.06 10.86 7.36
CA MET A 36 8.89 11.80 6.62
C MET A 36 10.34 11.73 7.13
N ASP A 37 11.32 11.95 6.24
CA ASP A 37 12.73 11.96 6.63
C ASP A 37 13.02 13.19 7.51
N GLN A 38 13.07 12.96 8.82
CA GLN A 38 13.31 14.01 9.83
C GLN A 38 14.79 14.37 9.97
N ARG A 39 15.71 13.78 9.19
CA ARG A 39 17.16 13.96 9.39
C ARG A 39 17.62 15.39 9.12
N LYS A 40 16.88 16.14 8.30
CA LYS A 40 17.19 17.54 7.98
C LYS A 40 16.53 18.54 8.93
N GLY A 41 15.69 18.10 9.88
CA GLY A 41 14.94 18.98 10.78
C GLY A 41 13.80 19.77 10.12
N ASP A 42 13.66 19.72 8.79
CA ASP A 42 12.64 20.44 8.03
C ASP A 42 11.32 19.67 7.87
N ALA A 43 11.23 18.45 8.38
CA ALA A 43 10.05 17.60 8.24
C ALA A 43 9.72 16.86 9.55
N ALA A 44 8.45 16.87 9.93
CA ALA A 44 7.93 16.17 11.11
C ALA A 44 6.59 15.51 10.77
N GLY A 45 6.32 14.34 11.36
CA GLY A 45 5.10 13.58 11.14
C GLY A 45 5.19 12.61 9.97
N GLN A 46 4.03 12.35 9.34
CA GLN A 46 3.85 11.28 8.37
C GLN A 46 3.14 11.79 7.12
N ALA A 47 3.56 11.28 5.96
CA ALA A 47 2.89 11.51 4.68
C ALA A 47 1.84 10.42 4.44
N ALA A 48 0.63 10.83 4.04
CA ALA A 48 -0.36 9.90 3.52
C ALA A 48 0.00 9.50 2.08
N ALA A 49 0.23 8.21 1.85
CA ALA A 49 0.51 7.64 0.55
C ALA A 49 -0.55 6.59 0.20
N GLU A 50 -1.02 6.63 -1.05
CA GLU A 50 -1.96 5.68 -1.61
C GLU A 50 -1.23 4.75 -2.58
N TYR A 51 -1.41 3.44 -2.39
CA TYR A 51 -0.81 2.45 -3.27
C TYR A 51 -1.87 1.49 -3.80
N ARG A 52 -1.65 1.05 -5.04
CA ARG A 52 -2.49 0.03 -5.68
C ARG A 52 -1.88 -1.35 -5.46
N PHE A 53 -2.66 -2.24 -4.87
CA PHE A 53 -2.36 -3.65 -4.71
C PHE A 53 -3.07 -4.46 -5.80
N ASN A 54 -2.36 -5.31 -6.54
CA ASN A 54 -2.89 -6.00 -7.72
C ASN A 54 -3.77 -7.24 -7.42
N ASP A 55 -4.41 -7.28 -6.26
CA ASP A 55 -5.35 -8.35 -5.87
C ASP A 55 -6.38 -7.82 -4.86
N SER A 56 -7.68 -8.02 -5.12
CA SER A 56 -8.75 -7.73 -4.16
C SER A 56 -8.84 -8.77 -3.04
N ALA A 57 -8.35 -10.00 -3.24
CA ALA A 57 -8.36 -11.05 -2.23
C ALA A 57 -7.48 -10.70 -1.03
N GLU A 58 -6.43 -9.90 -1.25
CA GLU A 58 -5.54 -9.42 -0.21
C GLU A 58 -6.28 -8.65 0.88
N PHE A 59 -7.30 -7.86 0.52
CA PHE A 59 -8.11 -7.13 1.48
C PHE A 59 -8.81 -8.04 2.49
N GLN A 60 -9.30 -9.21 2.06
CA GLN A 60 -9.98 -10.16 2.95
C GLN A 60 -9.03 -10.70 4.03
N LYS A 61 -7.73 -10.82 3.71
CA LYS A 61 -6.68 -11.24 4.64
C LYS A 61 -6.36 -10.19 5.69
N TYR A 62 -6.70 -8.92 5.48
CA TYR A 62 -6.38 -7.82 6.42
C TYR A 62 -7.60 -7.15 7.03
N LYS A 63 -8.80 -7.39 6.51
CA LYS A 63 -10.05 -6.81 7.01
C LYS A 63 -10.31 -7.09 8.49
N HIS A 64 -9.79 -8.19 9.01
CA HIS A 64 -9.94 -8.59 10.42
C HIS A 64 -8.87 -8.01 11.34
N LEU A 65 -7.85 -7.33 10.80
CA LEU A 65 -6.83 -6.67 11.61
C LEU A 65 -7.33 -5.33 12.13
N PRO A 66 -6.94 -4.94 13.36
CA PRO A 66 -7.20 -3.60 13.86
C PRO A 66 -6.36 -2.60 13.06
N PHE A 67 -7.04 -1.60 12.47
CA PHE A 67 -6.37 -0.46 11.86
C PHE A 67 -6.18 0.67 12.90
N PRO A 68 -5.06 1.42 12.85
CA PRO A 68 -3.92 1.25 11.96
C PRO A 68 -2.98 0.11 12.42
N PHE A 69 -2.35 -0.57 11.46
CA PHE A 69 -1.31 -1.57 11.76
C PHE A 69 -0.04 -1.30 10.96
N LYS A 70 1.12 -1.68 11.52
CA LYS A 70 2.39 -1.62 10.82
C LYS A 70 2.58 -2.85 9.93
N ALA A 71 3.12 -2.63 8.73
CA ALA A 71 3.38 -3.70 7.78
C ALA A 71 4.62 -3.41 6.94
N THR A 72 5.36 -4.45 6.62
CA THR A 72 6.36 -4.41 5.56
C THR A 72 5.64 -4.59 4.23
N ALA A 73 5.60 -3.53 3.41
CA ALA A 73 5.09 -3.61 2.06
C ALA A 73 6.22 -3.83 1.06
N GLU A 74 5.97 -4.70 0.10
CA GLU A 74 6.81 -4.91 -1.07
C GLU A 74 6.22 -4.12 -2.22
N PHE A 75 6.97 -3.13 -2.68
CA PHE A 75 6.62 -2.27 -3.79
C PHE A 75 7.38 -2.67 -5.04
N GLU A 76 6.70 -2.58 -6.17
CA GLU A 76 7.28 -2.71 -7.48
C GLU A 76 7.05 -1.43 -8.27
N ILE A 77 8.14 -0.87 -8.76
CA ILE A 77 8.13 0.22 -9.73
C ILE A 77 7.99 -0.43 -11.10
N VAL A 78 6.85 -0.17 -11.74
CA VAL A 78 6.58 -0.53 -13.14
C VAL A 78 6.68 0.73 -13.99
N THR A 79 7.40 0.62 -15.11
CA THR A 79 7.54 1.71 -16.08
C THR A 79 6.76 1.32 -17.32
N SER A 80 5.78 2.13 -17.71
CA SER A 80 5.03 1.96 -18.95
C SER A 80 5.29 3.15 -19.87
N GLY A 81 6.13 2.95 -20.87
CA GLY A 81 6.58 4.02 -21.78
C GLY A 81 7.31 5.12 -21.00
N SER A 82 6.64 6.27 -20.83
CA SER A 82 7.16 7.45 -20.12
C SER A 82 6.69 7.57 -18.66
N LEU A 83 5.72 6.77 -18.20
CA LEU A 83 5.15 6.90 -16.86
C LEU A 83 5.68 5.80 -15.92
N GLN A 84 6.23 6.22 -14.79
CA GLN A 84 6.66 5.35 -13.71
C GLN A 84 5.55 5.28 -12.65
N SER A 85 5.06 4.09 -12.35
CA SER A 85 4.03 3.85 -11.34
C SER A 85 4.53 2.89 -10.28
N THR A 86 4.30 3.22 -9.01
CA THR A 86 4.60 2.34 -7.88
C THR A 86 3.36 1.52 -7.53
N ILE A 87 3.45 0.21 -7.71
CA ILE A 87 2.42 -0.75 -7.31
C ILE A 87 2.89 -1.52 -6.08
N MET A 88 1.95 -1.92 -5.23
CA MET A 88 2.23 -2.79 -4.10
C MET A 88 2.00 -4.25 -4.55
N THR A 89 3.01 -5.09 -4.38
CA THR A 89 2.98 -6.51 -4.79
C THR A 89 2.94 -7.46 -3.61
N GLY A 90 3.29 -6.98 -2.41
CA GLY A 90 3.23 -7.76 -1.18
C GLY A 90 2.96 -6.87 0.01
N LEU A 91 2.23 -7.39 0.98
CA LEU A 91 2.05 -6.75 2.27
C LEU A 91 2.21 -7.82 3.33
N LYS A 92 3.04 -7.57 4.34
CA LYS A 92 3.25 -8.47 5.47
C LYS A 92 3.06 -7.65 6.74
N PRO A 93 1.97 -7.84 7.49
CA PRO A 93 1.82 -7.20 8.79
C PRO A 93 3.02 -7.55 9.66
N VAL A 94 3.74 -6.53 10.15
CA VAL A 94 4.71 -6.75 11.22
C VAL A 94 3.88 -6.86 12.48
N SER A 95 3.57 -8.12 12.84
CA SER A 95 2.86 -8.43 14.08
C SER A 95 3.49 -7.63 15.20
N HIS A 96 2.72 -6.74 15.82
CA HIS A 96 3.08 -6.23 17.13
C HIS A 96 3.10 -7.45 18.06
N ALA A 97 4.27 -8.08 18.18
CA ALA A 97 4.64 -8.67 19.44
C ALA A 97 4.54 -7.52 20.46
N LYS A 98 3.48 -7.61 21.29
CA LYS A 98 3.19 -6.80 22.48
C LYS A 98 4.38 -5.91 22.90
N GLN A 99 4.22 -4.58 22.79
CA GLN A 99 4.89 -3.68 23.72
C GLN A 99 4.04 -3.60 25.00
#